data_AF-I0HW30-F1
#
_entry.id   AF-I0HW30-F1
#
_cell.length_a   1.000
_cell.length_b   1.000
_cell.length_c   1.000
_cell.angle_alpha   90.00
_cell.angle_beta   90.00
_cell.angle_gamma   90.00
#
_symmetry.space_group_name_H-M   'P 1'
#
loop_
_entity.id
_entity.type
_entity.pdbx_description
1 polymer ?
#
loop_
_entity_poly.entity_id
_entity_poly.type
_entity_poly.pdbx_seq_one_letter_code
_entity_poly.pdbx_strand_id
1 'polypeptide(L)'
;MRRCLGLTESIWTSLSEDKRFSWKVLSRAVALVGAFFVTKTGVAYFDWALTVVTAFFLLIFIESQRSYSKLPPVYRKRSVRIAVVLGSWGVTLLGLAFFLQVALVSSASVFSKNVVPGLDKSASLLQALSVVLFLVAVPFAVIRVFRNLQFEELIYQLPRQGLKQLLVFKEPKVTSFAQFAFLELSILLVCLLYASSVANIAGGFFKLFAALS
;
A
#
# COMPACT_ATOMS: atom_id res chain seq x y z
N MET A 1 33.83 -16.18 6.11
CA MET A 1 32.84 -15.11 5.82
C MET A 1 31.51 -15.49 6.46
N ARG A 2 30.94 -14.66 7.35
CA ARG A 2 29.59 -14.91 7.90
C ARG A 2 28.58 -14.98 6.75
N ARG A 3 27.93 -16.13 6.55
CA ARG A 3 26.86 -16.25 5.56
C ARG A 3 25.74 -15.28 5.94
N CYS A 4 25.43 -14.32 5.07
CA CYS A 4 24.27 -13.45 5.24
C CYS A 4 23.00 -14.31 5.08
N LEU A 5 22.41 -14.72 6.20
CA LEU A 5 21.12 -15.42 6.25
C LEU A 5 19.97 -14.45 6.01
N GLY A 6 18.85 -14.93 5.49
CA GLY A 6 17.59 -14.20 5.41
C GLY A 6 16.99 -13.95 6.80
N LEU A 7 16.02 -13.05 6.88
CA LEU A 7 15.35 -12.66 8.14
C LEU A 7 14.81 -13.88 8.92
N THR A 8 14.24 -14.84 8.19
CA THR A 8 13.58 -16.02 8.76
C THR A 8 14.34 -17.32 8.53
N GLU A 9 15.46 -17.28 7.81
CA GLU A 9 16.18 -18.46 7.33
C GLU A 9 16.79 -19.30 8.47
N SER A 10 17.28 -18.67 9.54
CA SER A 10 17.88 -19.36 10.70
C SER A 10 16.87 -20.29 11.39
N ILE A 11 15.66 -19.81 11.62
CA ILE A 11 14.57 -20.58 12.22
C ILE A 11 13.97 -21.54 11.20
N TRP A 12 13.79 -21.10 9.95
CA TRP A 12 13.24 -21.96 8.90
C TRP A 12 14.07 -23.23 8.70
N THR A 13 15.40 -23.10 8.71
CA THR A 13 16.33 -24.23 8.56
C THR A 13 16.40 -25.14 9.78
N SER A 14 16.08 -24.66 10.98
CA SER A 14 16.05 -25.48 12.21
C SER A 14 14.74 -26.23 12.42
N LEU A 15 13.66 -25.86 11.72
CA LEU A 15 12.38 -26.57 11.78
C LEU A 15 12.43 -27.95 11.10
N SER A 16 11.73 -28.93 11.68
CA SER A 16 11.46 -30.23 11.04
C SER A 16 10.54 -30.06 9.82
N GLU A 17 10.58 -31.03 8.90
CA GLU A 17 9.78 -30.97 7.67
C GLU A 17 8.28 -30.87 7.94
N ASP A 18 7.77 -31.62 8.92
CA ASP A 18 6.36 -31.58 9.33
C ASP A 18 5.94 -30.19 9.83
N LYS A 19 6.81 -29.53 10.60
CA LYS A 19 6.55 -28.17 11.10
C LYS A 19 6.60 -27.14 9.97
N ARG A 20 7.50 -27.30 9.01
CA ARG A 20 7.55 -26.44 7.81
C ARG A 20 6.29 -26.60 6.96
N PHE A 21 5.83 -27.83 6.76
CA PHE A 21 4.59 -28.10 6.03
C PHE A 21 3.38 -27.51 6.75
N SER A 22 3.23 -27.79 8.04
CA SER A 22 2.15 -27.25 8.88
C SER A 22 2.12 -25.72 8.85
N TRP A 23 3.28 -25.07 8.93
CA TRP A 23 3.37 -23.62 8.86
C TRP A 23 3.00 -23.06 7.48
N LYS A 24 3.42 -23.73 6.38
CA LYS A 24 2.99 -23.35 5.03
C LYS A 24 1.47 -23.42 4.87
N VAL A 25 0.85 -24.50 5.36
CA VAL A 25 -0.60 -24.67 5.35
C VAL A 25 -1.28 -23.58 6.17
N LEU A 26 -0.81 -23.32 7.39
CA LEU A 26 -1.36 -22.28 8.25
C LEU A 26 -1.26 -20.89 7.60
N SER A 27 -0.09 -20.53 7.06
CA SER A 27 0.10 -19.23 6.40
C SER A 27 -0.83 -19.05 5.19
N ARG A 28 -1.13 -20.13 4.46
CA ARG A 28 -2.07 -20.13 3.33
C ARG A 28 -3.51 -20.05 3.82
N ALA A 29 -3.86 -20.75 4.89
CA ALA A 29 -5.18 -20.67 5.50
C ALA A 29 -5.46 -19.25 6.01
N VAL A 30 -4.51 -18.63 6.70
CA VAL A 30 -4.60 -17.23 7.13
C VAL A 30 -4.73 -16.28 5.95
N ALA A 31 -3.96 -16.48 4.87
CA ALA A 31 -4.07 -15.68 3.67
C ALA A 31 -5.44 -15.82 2.99
N LEU A 32 -6.00 -17.04 2.94
CA LEU A 32 -7.34 -17.30 2.40
C LEU A 32 -8.42 -16.64 3.23
N VAL A 33 -8.40 -16.82 4.55
CA VAL A 33 -9.34 -16.15 5.48
C VAL A 33 -9.22 -14.64 5.31
N GLY A 34 -8.00 -14.12 5.28
CA GLY A 34 -7.73 -12.70 5.06
C GLY A 34 -8.28 -12.19 3.73
N ALA A 35 -8.20 -12.97 2.65
CA ALA A 35 -8.72 -12.59 1.35
C ALA A 35 -10.25 -12.42 1.32
N PHE A 36 -10.99 -13.11 2.20
CA PHE A 36 -12.44 -12.87 2.36
C PHE A 36 -12.76 -11.50 2.95
N PHE A 37 -11.86 -10.94 3.77
CA PHE A 37 -12.03 -9.61 4.37
C PHE A 37 -11.47 -8.47 3.51
N VAL A 38 -10.82 -8.77 2.38
CA VAL A 38 -10.32 -7.75 1.46
C VAL A 38 -11.51 -7.09 0.76
N THR A 39 -11.57 -5.75 0.85
CA THR A 39 -12.59 -4.94 0.17
C THR A 39 -12.65 -5.27 -1.32
N LYS A 40 -13.86 -5.41 -1.86
CA LYS A 40 -14.10 -5.65 -3.29
C LYS A 40 -14.56 -4.37 -3.96
N THR A 41 -14.02 -4.10 -5.15
CA THR A 41 -14.38 -2.91 -5.94
C THR A 41 -15.72 -3.08 -6.67
N GLY A 42 -16.15 -4.33 -6.89
CA GLY A 42 -17.30 -4.66 -7.74
C GLY A 42 -16.92 -4.85 -9.22
N VAL A 43 -15.68 -4.53 -9.60
CA VAL A 43 -15.12 -4.84 -10.92
C VAL A 43 -14.33 -6.13 -10.82
N ALA A 44 -14.95 -7.25 -11.23
CA ALA A 44 -14.39 -8.58 -11.04
C ALA A 44 -12.93 -8.70 -11.55
N TYR A 45 -12.64 -8.22 -12.76
CA TYR A 45 -11.29 -8.28 -13.34
C TYR A 45 -10.24 -7.56 -12.48
N PHE A 46 -10.57 -6.41 -11.90
CA PHE A 46 -9.67 -5.66 -11.02
C PHE A 46 -9.43 -6.41 -9.71
N ASP A 47 -10.49 -6.92 -9.09
CA ASP A 47 -10.40 -7.66 -7.84
C ASP A 47 -9.59 -8.96 -8.00
N TRP A 48 -9.74 -9.66 -9.14
CA TRP A 48 -8.92 -10.83 -9.48
C TRP A 48 -7.45 -10.45 -9.69
N ALA A 49 -7.17 -9.42 -10.48
CA ALA A 49 -5.80 -8.96 -10.73
C ALA A 49 -5.09 -8.57 -9.44
N LEU A 50 -5.77 -7.80 -8.57
CA LEU A 50 -5.23 -7.39 -7.27
C LEU A 50 -4.91 -8.61 -6.39
N THR A 51 -5.84 -9.58 -6.32
CA THR A 51 -5.64 -10.81 -5.56
C THR A 51 -4.41 -11.60 -6.04
N VAL A 52 -4.27 -11.78 -7.36
CA VAL A 52 -3.13 -12.49 -7.97
C VAL A 52 -1.81 -11.77 -7.67
N VAL A 53 -1.77 -10.46 -7.85
CA VAL A 53 -0.56 -9.66 -7.60
C VAL A 53 -0.14 -9.72 -6.12
N THR A 54 -1.09 -9.56 -5.19
CA THR A 54 -0.83 -9.64 -3.75
C THR A 54 -0.33 -11.03 -3.35
N ALA A 55 -0.96 -12.09 -3.85
CA ALA A 55 -0.54 -13.46 -3.57
C ALA A 55 0.87 -13.76 -4.12
N PHE A 56 1.16 -13.31 -5.34
CA PHE A 56 2.48 -13.48 -5.96
C PHE A 56 3.57 -12.71 -5.21
N PHE A 57 3.29 -11.47 -4.80
CA PHE A 57 4.21 -10.66 -4.00
C PHE A 57 4.54 -11.34 -2.67
N LEU A 58 3.52 -11.82 -1.94
CA LEU A 58 3.68 -12.54 -0.68
C LEU A 58 4.55 -13.80 -0.84
N LEU A 59 4.31 -14.57 -1.90
CA LEU A 59 5.08 -15.76 -2.22
C LEU A 59 6.57 -15.42 -2.44
N ILE A 60 6.85 -14.43 -3.28
CA ILE A 60 8.22 -14.02 -3.56
C ILE A 60 8.88 -13.50 -2.28
N PHE A 61 8.20 -12.65 -1.53
CA PHE A 61 8.77 -12.02 -0.35
C PHE A 61 9.11 -13.06 0.72
N ILE A 62 8.15 -13.87 1.13
CA ILE A 62 8.32 -14.86 2.20
C ILE A 62 9.33 -15.94 1.78
N GLU A 63 9.21 -16.51 0.58
CA GLU A 63 10.09 -17.61 0.15
C GLU A 63 11.53 -17.13 -0.08
N SER A 64 11.70 -15.88 -0.55
CA SER A 64 13.03 -15.27 -0.67
C SER A 64 13.72 -15.06 0.68
N GLN A 65 12.96 -14.80 1.75
CA GLN A 65 13.51 -14.64 3.11
C GLN A 65 13.80 -15.98 3.78
N ARG A 66 12.96 -17.01 3.55
CA ARG A 66 13.17 -18.37 4.07
C ARG A 66 14.39 -19.09 3.47
N SER A 67 14.77 -18.72 2.25
CA SER A 67 15.80 -19.42 1.44
C SER A 67 16.92 -18.49 0.98
N TYR A 68 17.13 -17.35 1.64
CA TYR A 68 17.95 -16.26 1.12
C TYR A 68 19.38 -16.68 0.78
N SER A 69 20.06 -17.42 1.66
CA SER A 69 21.46 -17.82 1.44
C SER A 69 21.63 -18.83 0.30
N LYS A 70 20.57 -19.58 -0.03
CA LYS A 70 20.53 -20.54 -1.15
C LYS A 70 20.34 -19.87 -2.50
N LEU A 71 19.86 -18.63 -2.52
CA LEU A 71 19.68 -17.88 -3.77
C LEU A 71 21.02 -17.33 -4.29
N PRO A 72 21.23 -17.27 -5.62
CA PRO A 72 22.42 -16.64 -6.16
C PRO A 72 22.50 -15.15 -5.75
N PRO A 73 23.71 -14.59 -5.58
CA PRO A 73 23.90 -13.25 -5.05
C PRO A 73 23.22 -12.15 -5.88
N VAL A 74 23.13 -12.35 -7.21
CA VAL A 74 22.41 -11.45 -8.13
C VAL A 74 20.91 -11.43 -7.82
N TYR A 75 20.29 -12.61 -7.67
CA TYR A 75 18.86 -12.74 -7.35
C TYR A 75 18.53 -12.18 -5.97
N ARG A 76 19.40 -12.36 -4.98
CA ARG A 76 19.26 -11.76 -3.64
C ARG A 76 19.16 -10.24 -3.71
N LYS A 77 20.16 -9.60 -4.34
CA LYS A 77 20.20 -8.13 -4.48
C LYS A 77 19.01 -7.61 -5.28
N ARG A 78 18.65 -8.31 -6.37
CA ARG A 78 17.53 -7.92 -7.23
C ARG A 78 16.19 -8.03 -6.50
N SER A 79 15.95 -9.12 -5.77
CA SER A 79 14.70 -9.33 -5.02
C SER A 79 14.52 -8.29 -3.91
N VAL A 80 15.57 -7.99 -3.14
CA VAL A 80 15.53 -6.94 -2.12
C VAL A 80 15.27 -5.57 -2.75
N ARG A 81 15.96 -5.25 -3.87
CA ARG A 81 15.73 -3.99 -4.58
C ARG A 81 14.29 -3.88 -5.10
N ILE A 82 13.77 -4.94 -5.72
CA ILE A 82 12.39 -4.98 -6.22
C ILE A 82 11.41 -4.81 -5.07
N ALA A 83 11.59 -5.51 -3.94
CA ALA A 83 10.71 -5.38 -2.79
C ALA A 83 10.72 -3.96 -2.19
N VAL A 84 11.89 -3.35 -2.06
CA VAL A 84 12.02 -1.96 -1.57
C VAL A 84 11.36 -1.00 -2.56
N VAL A 85 11.61 -1.15 -3.87
CA VAL A 85 11.06 -0.27 -4.90
C VAL A 85 9.54 -0.42 -4.96
N LEU A 86 9.02 -1.63 -5.13
CA LEU A 86 7.58 -1.90 -5.20
C LEU A 86 6.87 -1.49 -3.91
N GLY A 87 7.43 -1.80 -2.74
CA GLY A 87 6.83 -1.43 -1.45
C GLY A 87 6.79 0.09 -1.26
N SER A 88 7.89 0.80 -1.56
CA SER A 88 7.94 2.26 -1.38
C SER A 88 7.05 2.98 -2.39
N TRP A 89 7.21 2.66 -3.69
CA TRP A 89 6.41 3.27 -4.75
C TRP A 89 4.94 2.90 -4.66
N GLY A 90 4.63 1.68 -4.24
CA GLY A 90 3.26 1.24 -4.01
C GLY A 90 2.57 2.10 -2.94
N VAL A 91 3.23 2.33 -1.80
CA VAL A 91 2.68 3.21 -0.75
C VAL A 91 2.60 4.67 -1.23
N THR A 92 3.59 5.14 -1.99
CA THR A 92 3.58 6.50 -2.57
C THR A 92 2.41 6.70 -3.52
N LEU A 93 2.21 5.79 -4.48
CA LEU A 93 1.09 5.86 -5.43
C LEU A 93 -0.26 5.77 -4.72
N LEU A 94 -0.38 4.88 -3.74
CA LEU A 94 -1.60 4.75 -2.94
C LEU A 94 -1.90 6.03 -2.15
N GLY A 95 -0.89 6.59 -1.49
CA GLY A 95 -1.02 7.82 -0.71
C GLY A 95 -1.38 9.03 -1.58
N LEU A 96 -0.77 9.15 -2.76
CA LEU A 96 -1.11 10.19 -3.75
C LEU A 96 -2.54 10.03 -4.26
N ALA A 97 -2.95 8.81 -4.61
CA ALA A 97 -4.30 8.52 -5.09
C ALA A 97 -5.35 8.84 -4.01
N PHE A 98 -5.11 8.44 -2.77
CA PHE A 98 -5.95 8.78 -1.62
C PHE A 98 -6.05 10.30 -1.43
N PHE A 99 -4.91 10.99 -1.41
CA PHE A 99 -4.86 12.44 -1.22
C PHE A 99 -5.63 13.17 -2.33
N LEU A 100 -5.44 12.76 -3.59
CA LEU A 100 -6.16 13.31 -4.73
C LEU A 100 -7.67 13.08 -4.62
N GLN A 101 -8.09 11.87 -4.24
CA GLN A 101 -9.50 11.55 -4.05
C GLN A 101 -10.13 12.43 -2.95
N VAL A 102 -9.47 12.57 -1.80
CA VAL A 102 -9.94 13.43 -0.70
C VAL A 102 -9.98 14.89 -1.13
N ALA A 103 -8.97 15.37 -1.86
CA ALA A 103 -8.93 16.73 -2.40
C ALA A 103 -10.13 16.98 -3.34
N LEU A 104 -10.38 16.09 -4.29
CA LEU A 104 -11.49 16.20 -5.23
C LEU A 104 -12.85 16.22 -4.52
N VAL A 105 -13.09 15.28 -3.61
CA VAL A 105 -14.36 15.21 -2.86
C VAL A 105 -14.56 16.45 -1.98
N SER A 106 -13.49 16.92 -1.33
CA SER A 106 -13.55 18.12 -0.49
C SER A 106 -13.83 19.36 -1.31
N SER A 107 -13.14 19.53 -2.44
CA SER A 107 -13.37 20.64 -3.37
C SER A 107 -14.79 20.60 -3.94
N ALA A 108 -15.27 19.44 -4.39
CA ALA A 108 -16.64 19.30 -4.89
C ALA A 108 -17.69 19.64 -3.82
N SER A 109 -17.47 19.22 -2.57
CA SER A 109 -18.33 19.58 -1.44
C SER A 109 -18.36 21.08 -1.17
N VAL A 110 -17.20 21.75 -1.18
CA VAL A 110 -17.11 23.21 -0.99
C VAL A 110 -17.77 23.94 -2.15
N PHE A 111 -17.58 23.48 -3.38
CA PHE A 111 -18.22 24.04 -4.57
C PHE A 111 -19.75 23.93 -4.50
N SER A 112 -20.26 22.73 -4.23
CA SER A 112 -21.70 22.47 -4.13
C SER A 112 -22.37 23.24 -3.00
N LYS A 113 -21.70 23.44 -1.86
CA LYS A 113 -22.30 24.13 -0.70
C LYS A 113 -22.19 25.64 -0.76
N ASN A 114 -21.09 26.18 -1.28
CA ASN A 114 -20.78 27.61 -1.16
C ASN A 114 -20.83 28.36 -2.50
N VAL A 115 -20.63 27.67 -3.62
CA VAL A 115 -20.57 28.31 -4.96
C VAL A 115 -21.88 28.10 -5.72
N VAL A 116 -22.42 26.87 -5.73
CA VAL A 116 -23.66 26.56 -6.47
C VAL A 116 -24.88 27.36 -6.03
N PRO A 117 -25.21 27.50 -4.73
CA PRO A 117 -26.36 28.32 -4.30
C PRO A 117 -26.21 29.80 -4.63
N GLY A 118 -24.97 30.25 -4.85
CA GLY A 118 -24.65 31.59 -5.30
C GLY A 118 -24.95 31.83 -6.77
N LEU A 119 -25.00 30.78 -7.62
CA LEU A 119 -25.20 30.87 -9.07
C LEU A 119 -26.67 31.00 -9.51
N ASP A 120 -27.63 30.58 -8.66
CA ASP A 120 -29.07 30.60 -8.98
C ASP A 120 -29.69 32.01 -8.95
N LYS A 121 -29.00 33.00 -8.38
CA LYS A 121 -29.40 34.41 -8.43
C LYS A 121 -28.75 35.04 -9.66
N SER A 122 -29.47 35.87 -10.42
CA SER A 122 -29.03 36.50 -11.69
C SER A 122 -27.51 36.71 -11.85
N ALA A 123 -26.96 36.25 -12.98
CA ALA A 123 -25.54 36.29 -13.32
C ALA A 123 -24.88 37.65 -13.03
N SER A 124 -24.13 37.71 -11.93
CA SER A 124 -23.44 38.93 -11.49
C SER A 124 -21.92 38.76 -11.60
N LEU A 125 -21.21 39.86 -11.83
CA LEU A 125 -19.73 39.90 -11.84
C LEU A 125 -19.11 39.27 -10.58
N LEU A 126 -19.80 39.37 -9.45
CA LEU A 126 -19.40 38.78 -8.17
C LEU A 126 -19.41 37.25 -8.18
N GLN A 127 -20.34 36.61 -8.91
CA GLN A 127 -20.36 35.15 -9.05
C GLN A 127 -19.21 34.66 -9.93
N ALA A 128 -18.96 35.33 -11.06
CA ALA A 128 -17.83 35.01 -11.91
C ALA A 128 -16.50 35.12 -11.12
N LEU A 129 -16.35 36.17 -10.31
CA LEU A 129 -15.21 36.32 -9.40
C LEU A 129 -15.13 35.19 -8.35
N SER A 130 -16.26 34.76 -7.78
CA SER A 130 -16.27 33.68 -6.78
C SER A 130 -15.82 32.33 -7.36
N VAL A 131 -16.19 32.03 -8.61
CA VAL A 131 -15.75 30.82 -9.33
C VAL A 131 -14.26 30.89 -9.65
N VAL A 132 -13.77 32.03 -10.14
CA VAL A 132 -12.34 32.24 -10.41
C VAL A 132 -11.51 32.14 -9.13
N LEU A 133 -11.95 32.78 -8.04
CA LEU A 133 -11.31 32.67 -6.73
C LEU A 133 -11.26 31.23 -6.24
N PHE A 134 -12.37 30.48 -6.39
CA PHE A 134 -12.42 29.07 -6.03
C PHE A 134 -11.41 28.23 -6.85
N LEU A 135 -11.35 28.43 -8.17
CA LEU A 135 -10.44 27.72 -9.06
C LEU A 135 -8.95 27.99 -8.75
N VAL A 136 -8.61 29.17 -8.21
CA VAL A 136 -7.24 29.50 -7.80
C VAL A 136 -6.96 29.04 -6.37
N ALA A 137 -7.93 29.19 -5.46
CA ALA A 137 -7.78 28.84 -4.05
C ALA A 137 -7.66 27.33 -3.82
N VAL A 138 -8.36 26.50 -4.61
CA VAL A 138 -8.31 25.04 -4.47
C VAL A 138 -6.91 24.48 -4.72
N PRO A 139 -6.24 24.71 -5.88
CA PRO A 139 -4.89 24.25 -6.11
C PRO A 139 -3.91 24.78 -5.05
N PHE A 140 -4.03 26.05 -4.67
CA PHE A 140 -3.18 26.64 -3.63
C PHE A 140 -3.34 25.93 -2.28
N ALA A 141 -4.58 25.70 -1.85
CA ALA A 141 -4.87 24.98 -0.60
C ALA A 141 -4.38 23.53 -0.64
N VAL A 142 -4.62 22.81 -1.75
CA VAL A 142 -4.16 21.43 -1.94
C VAL A 142 -2.64 21.33 -1.84
N ILE A 143 -1.90 22.20 -2.54
CA ILE A 143 -0.43 22.23 -2.50
C ILE A 143 0.06 22.59 -1.10
N ARG A 144 -0.56 23.58 -0.44
CA ARG A 144 -0.20 24.00 0.91
C ARG A 144 -0.40 22.87 1.92
N VAL A 145 -1.53 22.16 1.86
CA VAL A 145 -1.83 21.03 2.75
C VAL A 145 -0.85 19.89 2.50
N PHE A 146 -0.56 19.56 1.24
CA PHE A 146 0.40 18.51 0.89
C PHE A 146 1.79 18.78 1.47
N ARG A 147 2.27 20.03 1.35
CA ARG A 147 3.56 20.46 1.90
C ARG A 147 3.56 20.49 3.43
N ASN A 148 2.53 21.06 4.04
CA ASN A 148 2.45 21.21 5.49
C ASN A 148 2.36 19.87 6.23
N LEU A 149 1.70 18.87 5.64
CA LEU A 149 1.62 17.52 6.20
C LEU A 149 2.90 16.70 5.98
N GLN A 150 3.91 17.25 5.27
CA GLN A 150 5.11 16.53 4.84
C GLN A 150 4.75 15.18 4.19
N PHE A 151 3.72 15.18 3.35
CA PHE A 151 3.10 13.95 2.85
C PHE A 151 4.12 13.05 2.12
N GLU A 152 5.11 13.64 1.45
CA GLU A 152 6.24 12.94 0.83
C GLU A 152 7.06 12.10 1.83
N GLU A 153 7.34 12.64 3.01
CA GLU A 153 8.09 11.93 4.05
C GLU A 153 7.29 10.71 4.53
N LEU A 154 5.99 10.89 4.71
CA LEU A 154 5.08 9.86 5.19
C LEU A 154 4.85 8.73 4.19
N ILE A 155 4.69 9.06 2.90
CA ILE A 155 4.33 8.07 1.87
C ILE A 155 5.54 7.43 1.17
N TYR A 156 6.72 8.07 1.22
CA TYR A 156 7.90 7.59 0.49
C TYR A 156 9.09 7.34 1.41
N GLN A 157 9.47 8.30 2.26
CA GLN A 157 10.70 8.16 3.05
C GLN A 157 10.57 7.10 4.14
N LEU A 158 9.50 7.14 4.92
CA LEU A 158 9.24 6.19 6.01
C LEU A 158 9.16 4.73 5.53
N PRO A 159 8.33 4.38 4.52
CA PRO A 159 8.27 3.00 4.00
C PRO A 159 9.62 2.53 3.45
N ARG A 160 10.34 3.41 2.75
CA ARG A 160 11.65 3.08 2.17
C ARG A 160 12.70 2.83 3.24
N GLN A 161 12.72 3.63 4.30
CA GLN A 161 13.66 3.45 5.42
C GLN A 161 13.34 2.17 6.19
N GLY A 162 12.07 1.91 6.52
CA GLY A 162 11.65 0.69 7.19
C GLY A 162 11.98 -0.57 6.39
N LEU A 163 11.72 -0.58 5.08
CA LEU A 163 12.06 -1.71 4.21
C LEU A 163 13.58 -1.89 4.07
N LYS A 164 14.37 -0.81 4.08
CA LYS A 164 15.84 -0.91 4.12
C LYS A 164 16.32 -1.50 5.44
N GLN A 165 15.80 -1.06 6.59
CA GLN A 165 16.11 -1.61 7.90
C GLN A 165 15.81 -3.11 7.98
N LEU A 166 14.64 -3.53 7.47
CA LEU A 166 14.23 -4.92 7.45
C LEU A 166 15.06 -5.78 6.47
N LEU A 167 15.19 -5.37 5.21
CA LEU A 167 15.72 -6.25 4.16
C LEU A 167 17.21 -6.08 3.88
N VAL A 168 17.75 -4.87 4.10
CA VAL A 168 19.17 -4.55 3.85
C VAL A 168 19.97 -4.69 5.13
N PHE A 169 19.56 -4.00 6.19
CA PHE A 169 20.29 -4.02 7.46
C PHE A 169 19.95 -5.24 8.34
N LYS A 170 18.79 -5.84 8.14
CA LYS A 170 18.33 -7.05 8.85
C LYS A 170 18.40 -6.89 10.37
N GLU A 171 18.04 -5.71 10.84
CA GLU A 171 18.12 -5.34 12.26
C GLU A 171 17.27 -6.21 13.19
N PRO A 172 16.08 -6.74 12.80
CA PRO A 172 15.42 -7.74 13.62
C PRO A 172 16.11 -9.09 13.43
N LYS A 173 16.96 -9.44 14.40
CA LYS A 173 17.44 -10.82 14.54
C LYS A 173 16.32 -11.66 15.14
N VAL A 174 15.62 -12.39 14.27
CA VAL A 174 14.64 -13.39 14.70
C VAL A 174 15.38 -14.52 15.42
N THR A 175 15.25 -14.59 16.74
CA THR A 175 15.91 -15.61 17.58
C THR A 175 14.97 -16.73 18.01
N SER A 176 13.65 -16.50 17.95
CA SER A 176 12.63 -17.47 18.37
C SER A 176 11.59 -17.73 17.30
N PHE A 177 10.92 -18.88 17.39
CA PHE A 177 9.80 -19.23 16.50
C PHE A 177 8.63 -18.26 16.63
N ALA A 178 8.38 -17.70 17.82
CA ALA A 178 7.32 -16.70 18.01
C ALA A 178 7.59 -15.41 17.24
N GLN A 179 8.84 -14.93 17.22
CA GLN A 179 9.24 -13.78 16.42
C GLN A 179 9.17 -14.06 14.91
N PHE A 180 9.53 -15.29 14.50
CA PHE A 180 9.37 -15.75 13.12
C PHE A 180 7.90 -15.72 12.69
N ALA A 181 7.02 -16.31 13.51
CA ALA A 181 5.59 -16.37 13.28
C ALA A 181 4.99 -14.97 13.20
N PHE A 182 5.33 -14.11 14.16
CA PHE A 182 4.88 -12.72 14.19
C PHE A 182 5.30 -11.95 12.95
N LEU A 183 6.56 -12.09 12.51
CA LEU A 183 7.06 -11.39 11.32
C LEU A 183 6.31 -11.82 10.06
N GLU A 184 6.19 -13.12 9.81
CA GLU A 184 5.51 -13.61 8.59
C GLU A 184 4.00 -13.29 8.60
N LEU A 185 3.34 -13.42 9.75
CA LEU A 185 1.93 -13.03 9.89
C LEU A 185 1.74 -11.51 9.75
N SER A 186 2.66 -10.70 10.25
CA SER A 186 2.62 -9.24 10.08
C SER A 186 2.77 -8.85 8.61
N ILE A 187 3.68 -9.50 7.87
CA ILE A 187 3.84 -9.29 6.42
C ILE A 187 2.54 -9.65 5.67
N LEU A 188 1.92 -10.78 6.03
CA LEU A 188 0.63 -11.19 5.48
C LEU A 188 -0.46 -10.14 5.76
N LEU A 189 -0.59 -9.72 7.02
CA LEU A 189 -1.57 -8.73 7.44
C LEU A 189 -1.37 -7.39 6.72
N VAL A 190 -0.14 -6.88 6.65
CA VAL A 190 0.18 -5.63 5.96
C VAL A 190 -0.15 -5.73 4.48
N CYS A 191 0.15 -6.86 3.81
CA CYS A 191 -0.20 -7.04 2.41
C CYS A 191 -1.72 -7.08 2.17
N LEU A 192 -2.48 -7.70 3.08
CA LEU A 192 -3.93 -7.74 3.00
C LEU A 192 -4.56 -6.36 3.24
N LEU A 193 -4.07 -5.62 4.23
CA LEU A 193 -4.48 -4.25 4.50
C LEU A 193 -4.17 -3.34 3.30
N TYR A 194 -2.98 -3.51 2.71
CA TYR A 194 -2.59 -2.77 1.52
C TYR A 194 -3.52 -3.09 0.33
N ALA A 195 -3.79 -4.37 0.05
CA ALA A 195 -4.73 -4.77 -0.98
C ALA A 195 -6.14 -4.20 -0.73
N SER A 196 -6.63 -4.27 0.51
CA SER A 196 -7.93 -3.71 0.87
C SER A 196 -7.99 -2.19 0.67
N SER A 197 -6.90 -1.48 0.97
CA SER A 197 -6.79 -0.04 0.78
C SER A 197 -6.77 0.34 -0.69
N VAL A 198 -6.03 -0.41 -1.51
CA VAL A 198 -6.00 -0.25 -2.98
C VAL A 198 -7.40 -0.44 -3.56
N ALA A 199 -8.11 -1.50 -3.16
CA ALA A 199 -9.48 -1.74 -3.61
C ALA A 199 -10.42 -0.62 -3.18
N ASN A 200 -10.36 -0.15 -1.94
CA ASN A 200 -11.25 0.92 -1.47
C ASN A 200 -11.05 2.23 -2.26
N ILE A 201 -9.79 2.61 -2.50
CA ILE A 201 -9.45 3.81 -3.29
C ILE A 201 -9.88 3.64 -4.75
N ALA A 202 -9.57 2.50 -5.37
CA ALA A 202 -9.97 2.21 -6.75
C ALA A 202 -11.50 2.21 -6.91
N GLY A 203 -12.23 1.59 -5.99
CA GLY A 203 -13.69 1.63 -5.96
C GLY A 203 -14.25 3.05 -5.81
N GLY A 204 -13.58 3.90 -5.03
CA GLY A 204 -13.88 5.33 -4.96
C GLY A 204 -13.74 6.05 -6.30
N PHE A 205 -12.64 5.81 -7.03
CA PHE A 205 -12.46 6.34 -8.38
C PHE A 205 -13.49 5.80 -9.37
N PHE A 206 -13.78 4.50 -9.37
CA PHE A 206 -14.80 3.93 -10.27
C PHE A 206 -16.17 4.57 -10.04
N LYS A 207 -16.57 4.81 -8.79
CA LYS A 207 -17.81 5.54 -8.47
C LYS A 207 -17.78 6.98 -8.95
N LEU A 208 -16.67 7.69 -8.78
CA LEU A 208 -16.51 9.05 -9.28
C LEU A 208 -16.62 9.12 -10.82
N PHE A 209 -15.96 8.20 -11.54
CA PHE A 209 -16.04 8.14 -12.98
C PHE A 209 -17.44 7.76 -13.47
N ALA A 210 -18.09 6.79 -12.83
CA ALA A 210 -19.47 6.41 -13.17
C ALA A 210 -20.49 7.53 -12.91
N ALA A 211 -20.22 8.43 -11.96
CA ALA A 211 -21.06 9.60 -11.71
C ALA A 211 -20.85 10.74 -12.73
N LEU A 212 -19.74 10.72 -13.48
CA LEU A 212 -19.39 11.72 -14.50
C LEU A 212 -19.77 11.28 -15.92
N SER A 213 -20.02 10.00 -16.15
CA SER A 213 -20.48 9.40 -17.42
C SER A 213 -21.99 9.32 -17.50
#